data_AF-A0A1V5E2R8-F1
#
_entry.id   AF-A0A1V5E2R8-F1
#
_cell.length_a   1.000
_cell.length_b   1.000
_cell.length_c   1.000
_cell.angle_alpha   90.00
_cell.angle_beta   90.00
_cell.angle_gamma   90.00
#
_symmetry.space_group_name_H-M   'P 1'
#
loop_
_entity.id
_entity.type
_entity.pdbx_description
1 polymer ?
#
loop_
_entity_poly.entity_id
_entity_poly.type
_entity_poly.pdbx_seq_one_letter_code
_entity_poly.pdbx_strand_id
1 'polypeptide(L)'
;MGKDLKNIRIAFFGAGASNTTCVRLILKAGADPANIVVCDSKGGLHKDRKDIEADKRFYRKWEICQQTNPKKVNSIQDALKGADVLIALSTPGPDVIKPEWVRSMGKRSIVFACANPVPEIYPYAAKEAGAEVVATGRGDFPNQVNNSLGFPGILKGALIVRASKITDEMAIAAANSMAKTAEKRGINPDSIVPMMDEWEVFPAEARDVAMQAIKDGVARIKITAEEAFQKAEADIKEARALVDHLMEADYIKKPPISLLENALKRAVDQAK
;
A
#
# COMPACT_ATOMS: atom_id res chain seq x y z
N MET A 1 4.41 -12.58 -11.30
CA MET A 1 5.40 -13.54 -10.74
C MET A 1 4.95 -15.01 -10.82
N GLY A 2 3.68 -15.32 -11.06
CA GLY A 2 3.21 -16.71 -11.21
C GLY A 2 3.23 -17.53 -9.91
N LYS A 3 3.32 -16.86 -8.76
CA LYS A 3 3.30 -17.50 -7.42
C LYS A 3 1.92 -17.32 -6.80
N ASP A 4 1.39 -18.37 -6.18
CA ASP A 4 0.14 -18.34 -5.42
C ASP A 4 0.39 -17.72 -4.04
N LEU A 5 -0.48 -16.80 -3.61
CA LEU A 5 -0.39 -16.09 -2.33
C LEU A 5 -0.27 -17.04 -1.12
N LYS A 6 -0.87 -18.22 -1.18
CA LYS A 6 -0.78 -19.21 -0.08
C LYS A 6 0.61 -19.84 0.05
N ASN A 7 1.40 -19.82 -1.02
CA ASN A 7 2.69 -20.52 -1.11
C ASN A 7 3.91 -19.59 -0.96
N ILE A 8 3.71 -18.28 -0.85
CA ILE A 8 4.82 -17.32 -0.77
C ILE A 8 5.21 -16.99 0.67
N ARG A 9 6.50 -16.72 0.87
CA ARG A 9 7.05 -16.22 2.14
C ARG A 9 7.07 -14.70 2.15
N ILE A 10 6.43 -14.10 3.16
CA ILE A 10 6.28 -12.64 3.28
C ILE A 10 6.95 -12.17 4.57
N ALA A 11 7.91 -11.26 4.44
CA ALA A 11 8.55 -10.59 5.57
C ALA A 11 8.02 -9.16 5.69
N PHE A 12 7.59 -8.77 6.90
CA PHE A 12 7.20 -7.41 7.21
C PHE A 12 8.22 -6.76 8.13
N PHE A 13 8.66 -5.55 7.77
CA PHE A 13 9.53 -4.75 8.65
C PHE A 13 8.77 -3.55 9.21
N GLY A 14 8.65 -3.51 10.53
CA GLY A 14 7.75 -2.62 11.26
C GLY A 14 6.45 -3.32 11.65
N ALA A 15 5.96 -3.07 12.87
CA ALA A 15 4.71 -3.64 13.39
C ALA A 15 3.74 -2.56 13.89
N GLY A 16 3.73 -1.41 13.21
CA GLY A 16 2.77 -0.33 13.45
C GLY A 16 1.37 -0.63 12.91
N ALA A 17 0.47 0.34 13.01
CA ALA A 17 -0.93 0.19 12.59
C ALA A 17 -1.06 -0.21 11.10
N SER A 18 -0.23 0.36 10.22
CA SER A 18 -0.26 0.05 8.79
C SER A 18 0.11 -1.42 8.53
N ASN A 19 1.30 -1.86 8.96
CA ASN A 19 1.74 -3.24 8.72
C ASN A 19 0.87 -4.28 9.41
N THR A 20 0.41 -4.03 10.64
CA THR A 20 -0.51 -4.97 11.31
C THR A 20 -1.85 -5.07 10.58
N THR A 21 -2.32 -3.99 9.95
CA THR A 21 -3.51 -4.02 9.09
C THR A 21 -3.25 -4.72 7.75
N CYS A 22 -2.10 -4.45 7.10
CA CYS A 22 -1.70 -5.15 5.88
C CYS A 22 -1.62 -6.66 6.09
N VAL A 23 -1.00 -7.11 7.19
CA VAL A 23 -0.96 -8.53 7.57
C VAL A 23 -2.36 -9.10 7.70
N ARG A 24 -3.27 -8.41 8.42
CA ARG A 24 -4.67 -8.84 8.58
C ARG A 24 -5.37 -9.01 7.22
N LEU A 25 -5.25 -8.04 6.32
CA LEU A 25 -5.91 -8.09 5.01
C LEU A 25 -5.29 -9.13 4.09
N ILE A 26 -3.96 -9.31 4.12
CA ILE A 26 -3.24 -10.32 3.33
C ILE A 26 -3.58 -11.73 3.80
N LEU A 27 -3.72 -11.94 5.12
CA LEU A 27 -4.24 -13.19 5.67
C LEU A 27 -5.67 -13.47 5.20
N LYS A 28 -6.56 -12.47 5.28
CA LYS A 28 -7.94 -12.59 4.76
C LYS A 28 -7.99 -12.84 3.26
N ALA A 29 -7.01 -12.35 2.50
CA ALA A 29 -6.89 -12.59 1.06
C ALA A 29 -6.36 -14.00 0.72
N GLY A 30 -5.94 -14.80 1.71
CA GLY A 30 -5.56 -16.21 1.54
C GLY A 30 -4.08 -16.52 1.70
N ALA A 31 -3.27 -15.61 2.22
CA ALA A 31 -1.89 -15.94 2.58
C ALA A 31 -1.84 -16.94 3.74
N ASP A 32 -0.89 -17.87 3.69
CA ASP A 32 -0.66 -18.81 4.78
C ASP A 32 0.01 -18.09 5.97
N PRO A 33 -0.62 -18.05 7.16
CA PRO A 33 -0.02 -17.45 8.36
C PRO A 33 1.36 -18.00 8.70
N ALA A 34 1.63 -19.29 8.42
CA ALA A 34 2.91 -19.93 8.71
C ALA A 34 4.07 -19.36 7.88
N ASN A 35 3.75 -18.74 6.73
CA ASN A 35 4.72 -18.16 5.80
C ASN A 35 4.94 -16.65 6.00
N ILE A 36 4.28 -16.05 7.00
CA ILE A 36 4.43 -14.63 7.35
C ILE A 36 5.35 -14.48 8.56
N VAL A 37 6.32 -13.57 8.45
CA VAL A 37 7.15 -13.11 9.57
C VAL A 37 7.05 -11.60 9.67
N VAL A 38 6.70 -11.09 10.86
CA VAL A 38 6.62 -9.65 11.13
C VAL A 38 7.67 -9.31 12.18
N CYS A 39 8.50 -8.30 11.92
CA CYS A 39 9.52 -7.84 12.86
C CYS A 39 9.20 -6.43 13.36
N ASP A 40 9.23 -6.24 14.69
CA ASP A 40 9.25 -4.92 15.32
C ASP A 40 10.67 -4.56 15.81
N SER A 41 10.81 -3.46 16.56
CA SER A 41 12.10 -3.00 17.06
C SER A 41 12.77 -3.94 18.07
N LYS A 42 12.06 -4.95 18.59
CA LYS A 42 12.59 -5.94 19.54
C LYS A 42 12.75 -7.34 18.93
N GLY A 43 12.48 -7.50 17.63
CA GLY A 43 12.64 -8.76 16.91
C GLY A 43 11.35 -9.27 16.29
N GLY A 44 11.29 -10.57 16.04
CA GLY A 44 10.13 -11.22 15.43
C GLY A 44 8.92 -11.21 16.35
N LEU A 45 7.73 -11.09 15.78
CA LEU A 45 6.48 -11.38 16.48
C LEU A 45 6.28 -12.90 16.49
N HIS A 46 6.09 -13.46 17.68
CA HIS A 46 5.81 -14.88 17.93
C HIS A 46 5.23 -15.07 19.34
N LYS A 47 4.75 -16.27 19.65
CA LYS A 47 4.05 -16.62 20.90
C LYS A 47 4.82 -16.37 22.21
N ASP A 48 6.14 -16.16 22.15
CA ASP A 48 6.96 -15.91 23.35
C ASP A 48 7.14 -14.41 23.64
N ARG A 49 6.54 -13.51 22.84
CA ARG A 49 6.59 -12.06 23.04
C ARG A 49 5.71 -11.60 24.21
N LYS A 50 6.13 -11.93 25.44
CA LYS A 50 5.43 -11.58 26.69
C LYS A 50 5.28 -10.08 26.90
N ASP A 51 6.19 -9.28 26.35
CA ASP A 51 6.09 -7.82 26.37
C ASP A 51 4.91 -7.30 25.53
N ILE A 52 4.51 -8.01 24.48
CA ILE A 52 3.33 -7.69 23.67
C ILE A 52 2.06 -8.22 24.35
N GLU A 53 2.09 -9.46 24.86
CA GLU A 53 0.95 -10.09 25.54
C GLU A 53 0.49 -9.30 26.77
N ALA A 54 1.44 -8.76 27.54
CA ALA A 54 1.15 -8.02 28.77
C ALA A 54 0.45 -6.68 28.55
N ASP A 55 0.58 -6.06 27.38
CA ASP A 55 -0.02 -4.76 27.06
C ASP A 55 -1.19 -4.92 26.08
N LYS A 56 -2.41 -4.85 26.63
CA LYS A 56 -3.66 -5.00 25.86
C LYS A 56 -3.81 -3.99 24.72
N ARG A 57 -3.10 -2.86 24.73
CA ARG A 57 -3.10 -1.89 23.62
C ARG A 57 -2.48 -2.49 22.35
N PHE A 58 -1.62 -3.50 22.50
CA PHE A 58 -0.99 -4.22 21.39
C PHE A 58 -1.76 -5.46 20.92
N TYR A 59 -3.07 -5.56 21.18
CA TYR A 59 -3.88 -6.73 20.81
C TYR A 59 -3.72 -7.14 19.33
N ARG A 60 -3.61 -6.19 18.38
CA ARG A 60 -3.35 -6.47 16.96
C ARG A 60 -2.01 -7.16 16.71
N LYS A 61 -0.95 -6.73 17.42
CA LYS A 61 0.36 -7.39 17.36
C LYS A 61 0.28 -8.76 18.02
N TRP A 62 -0.48 -8.89 19.10
CA TRP A 62 -0.64 -10.17 19.81
C TRP A 62 -1.41 -11.19 18.98
N GLU A 63 -2.46 -10.80 18.25
CA GLU A 63 -3.14 -11.64 17.25
C GLU A 63 -2.13 -12.22 16.24
N ILE A 64 -1.24 -11.37 15.71
CA ILE A 64 -0.17 -11.78 14.77
C ILE A 64 0.84 -12.72 15.45
N CYS A 65 1.27 -12.44 16.69
CA CYS A 65 2.18 -13.29 17.44
C CYS A 65 1.66 -14.71 17.61
N GLN A 66 0.34 -14.87 17.74
CA GLN A 66 -0.30 -16.16 17.97
C GLN A 66 -0.48 -17.00 16.69
N GLN A 67 -0.58 -16.34 15.54
CA GLN A 67 -0.97 -16.99 14.28
C GLN A 67 0.18 -17.15 13.29
N THR A 68 1.21 -16.30 13.37
CA THR A 68 2.30 -16.25 12.37
C THR A 68 3.65 -16.71 12.95
N ASN A 69 4.68 -16.83 12.10
CA ASN A 69 6.06 -17.10 12.48
C ASN A 69 6.25 -18.30 13.45
N PRO A 70 5.79 -19.52 13.10
CA PRO A 70 5.90 -20.69 13.96
C PRO A 70 7.36 -21.06 14.28
N LYS A 71 8.30 -20.68 13.40
CA LYS A 71 9.74 -20.92 13.55
C LYS A 71 10.44 -19.90 14.46
N LYS A 72 9.70 -18.91 14.99
CA LYS A 72 10.22 -17.86 15.89
C LYS A 72 11.45 -17.15 15.33
N VAL A 73 11.44 -16.88 14.02
CA VAL A 73 12.48 -16.08 13.37
C VAL A 73 12.49 -14.71 14.03
N ASN A 74 13.64 -14.28 14.55
CA ASN A 74 13.72 -13.15 15.47
C ASN A 74 14.43 -11.90 14.91
N SER A 75 14.78 -11.90 13.63
CA SER A 75 15.43 -10.76 12.96
C SER A 75 14.87 -10.57 11.55
N ILE A 76 14.85 -9.33 11.05
CA ILE A 76 14.39 -9.06 9.69
C ILE A 76 15.36 -9.67 8.65
N GLN A 77 16.64 -9.71 8.98
CA GLN A 77 17.70 -10.30 8.16
C GLN A 77 17.44 -11.79 7.93
N ASP A 78 17.09 -12.53 8.98
CA ASP A 78 16.76 -13.95 8.87
C ASP A 78 15.40 -14.18 8.20
N ALA A 79 14.43 -13.28 8.45
CA ALA A 79 13.13 -13.34 7.82
C ALA A 79 13.22 -13.21 6.29
N LEU A 80 14.14 -12.37 5.80
CA LEU A 80 14.34 -12.11 4.37
C LEU A 80 15.05 -13.24 3.61
N LYS A 81 15.79 -14.12 4.31
CA LYS A 81 16.47 -15.26 3.67
C LYS A 81 15.48 -16.17 2.94
N GLY A 82 15.51 -16.14 1.61
CA GLY A 82 14.60 -16.88 0.74
C GLY A 82 13.14 -16.41 0.81
N ALA A 83 12.86 -15.19 1.29
CA ALA A 83 11.53 -14.60 1.24
C ALA A 83 11.16 -14.17 -0.18
N ASP A 84 9.88 -14.29 -0.55
CA ASP A 84 9.40 -13.85 -1.86
C ASP A 84 9.02 -12.37 -1.86
N VAL A 85 8.56 -11.86 -0.72
CA VAL A 85 8.04 -10.50 -0.58
C VAL A 85 8.59 -9.86 0.70
N LEU A 86 9.05 -8.62 0.58
CA LEU A 86 9.31 -7.69 1.68
C LEU A 86 8.27 -6.57 1.64
N ILE A 87 7.59 -6.33 2.76
CA ILE A 87 6.75 -5.15 2.97
C ILE A 87 7.29 -4.37 4.18
N ALA A 88 7.96 -3.25 3.90
CA ALA A 88 8.53 -2.36 4.90
C ALA A 88 7.69 -1.08 5.02
N LEU A 89 7.23 -0.83 6.24
CA LEU A 89 6.59 0.40 6.70
C LEU A 89 7.16 0.70 8.09
N SER A 90 8.43 1.11 8.07
CA SER A 90 9.35 1.20 9.20
C SER A 90 9.84 2.64 9.40
N THR A 91 10.98 2.79 10.08
CA THR A 91 11.73 4.04 10.16
C THR A 91 12.09 4.54 8.76
N PRO A 92 11.97 5.86 8.48
CA PRO A 92 12.45 6.44 7.22
C PRO A 92 13.94 6.20 6.99
N GLY A 93 14.33 6.02 5.74
CA GLY A 93 15.72 5.74 5.34
C GLY A 93 16.61 6.98 5.22
N PRO A 94 17.74 6.87 4.47
CA PRO A 94 18.17 5.69 3.72
C PRO A 94 18.73 4.56 4.61
N ASP A 95 18.97 3.40 3.99
CA ASP A 95 19.73 2.27 4.56
C ASP A 95 19.11 1.59 5.80
N VAL A 96 17.79 1.67 5.97
CA VAL A 96 17.06 0.92 7.00
C VAL A 96 16.87 -0.54 6.58
N ILE A 97 16.63 -0.77 5.28
CA ILE A 97 16.75 -2.08 4.64
C ILE A 97 18.07 -2.10 3.87
N LYS A 98 18.88 -3.14 4.07
CA LYS A 98 20.20 -3.24 3.45
C LYS A 98 20.18 -4.04 2.14
N PRO A 99 20.98 -3.67 1.12
CA PRO A 99 21.09 -4.41 -0.14
C PRO A 99 21.44 -5.89 0.04
N GLU A 100 22.29 -6.25 1.00
CA GLU A 100 22.64 -7.64 1.29
C GLU A 100 21.45 -8.47 1.80
N TRP A 101 20.47 -7.86 2.46
CA TRP A 101 19.26 -8.56 2.89
C TRP A 101 18.36 -8.84 1.68
N VAL A 102 18.23 -7.86 0.77
CA VAL A 102 17.49 -8.02 -0.49
C VAL A 102 18.14 -9.10 -1.36
N ARG A 103 19.47 -9.14 -1.47
CA ARG A 103 20.20 -10.21 -2.16
C ARG A 103 19.93 -11.61 -1.61
N SER A 104 19.61 -11.71 -0.32
CA SER A 104 19.30 -13.00 0.33
C SER A 104 17.89 -13.50 0.06
N MET A 105 17.02 -12.68 -0.55
CA MET A 105 15.64 -13.05 -0.87
C MET A 105 15.56 -14.12 -1.97
N GLY A 106 14.37 -14.71 -2.12
CA GLY A 106 14.08 -15.67 -3.18
C GLY A 106 14.14 -15.04 -4.56
N LYS A 107 14.22 -15.88 -5.60
CA LYS A 107 14.22 -15.42 -6.99
C LYS A 107 12.95 -14.63 -7.32
N ARG A 108 13.12 -13.56 -8.11
CA ARG A 108 12.04 -12.64 -8.52
C ARG A 108 11.28 -12.09 -7.31
N SER A 109 12.02 -11.51 -6.37
CA SER A 109 11.48 -10.95 -5.14
C SER A 109 10.76 -9.63 -5.38
N ILE A 110 9.78 -9.35 -4.52
CA ILE A 110 9.04 -8.09 -4.48
C ILE A 110 9.47 -7.32 -3.24
N VAL A 111 9.84 -6.05 -3.39
CA VAL A 111 10.24 -5.17 -2.29
C VAL A 111 9.36 -3.94 -2.27
N PHE A 112 8.50 -3.83 -1.26
CA PHE A 112 7.75 -2.61 -0.97
C PHE A 112 8.44 -1.90 0.20
N ALA A 113 9.06 -0.75 -0.08
CA ALA A 113 9.75 0.11 0.89
C ALA A 113 9.01 1.44 0.98
N CYS A 114 8.01 1.51 1.85
CA CYS A 114 6.98 2.54 1.82
C CYS A 114 7.09 3.58 2.96
N ALA A 115 8.19 3.63 3.70
CA ALA A 115 8.42 4.73 4.65
C ALA A 115 8.47 6.09 3.93
N ASN A 116 7.98 7.13 4.62
CA ASN A 116 7.99 8.52 4.15
C ASN A 116 8.75 9.41 5.13
N PRO A 117 9.46 10.45 4.68
CA PRO A 117 9.58 10.91 3.28
C PRO A 117 10.68 10.20 2.48
N VAL A 118 11.54 9.43 3.13
CA VAL A 118 12.61 8.64 2.48
C VAL A 118 12.33 7.16 2.69
N PRO A 119 12.24 6.34 1.63
CA PRO A 119 11.97 4.92 1.75
C PRO A 119 13.12 4.21 2.47
N GLU A 120 12.84 3.03 3.04
CA GLU A 120 13.83 2.25 3.81
C GLU A 120 15.06 1.86 2.98
N ILE A 121 14.88 1.69 1.67
CA ILE A 121 15.89 1.48 0.65
C ILE A 121 15.43 2.17 -0.64
N TYR A 122 16.35 2.84 -1.35
CA TYR A 122 16.01 3.44 -2.63
C TYR A 122 15.76 2.37 -3.71
N PRO A 123 14.87 2.62 -4.68
CA PRO A 123 14.55 1.64 -5.72
C PRO A 123 15.75 1.14 -6.53
N TYR A 124 16.70 2.03 -6.86
CA TYR A 124 17.90 1.64 -7.61
C TYR A 124 18.74 0.61 -6.84
N ALA A 125 18.93 0.82 -5.53
CA ALA A 125 19.72 -0.07 -4.68
C ALA A 125 19.03 -1.43 -4.47
N ALA A 126 17.70 -1.43 -4.34
CA ALA A 126 16.93 -2.68 -4.26
C ALA A 126 16.97 -3.48 -5.57
N LYS A 127 16.87 -2.82 -6.73
CA LYS A 127 17.00 -3.47 -8.05
C LYS A 127 18.41 -4.01 -8.28
N GLU A 128 19.44 -3.24 -7.96
CA GLU A 128 20.84 -3.70 -8.05
C GLU A 128 21.09 -4.91 -7.12
N ALA A 129 20.39 -4.97 -5.98
CA ALA A 129 20.41 -6.12 -5.09
C ALA A 129 19.58 -7.33 -5.57
N GLY A 130 18.93 -7.25 -6.74
CA GLY A 130 18.22 -8.37 -7.36
C GLY A 130 16.70 -8.42 -7.13
N ALA A 131 16.09 -7.36 -6.60
CA ALA A 131 14.63 -7.25 -6.56
C ALA A 131 14.06 -7.09 -7.98
N GLU A 132 13.03 -7.87 -8.31
CA GLU A 132 12.36 -7.77 -9.62
C GLU A 132 11.38 -6.60 -9.64
N VAL A 133 10.58 -6.48 -8.58
CA VAL A 133 9.57 -5.43 -8.44
C VAL A 133 9.91 -4.63 -7.19
N VAL A 134 9.98 -3.31 -7.35
CA VAL A 134 10.20 -2.39 -6.24
C VAL A 134 9.09 -1.35 -6.22
N ALA A 135 8.54 -1.08 -5.05
CA ALA A 135 7.54 -0.04 -4.83
C ALA A 135 7.92 0.84 -3.65
N THR A 136 7.49 2.11 -3.69
CA THR A 136 7.64 3.05 -2.57
C THR A 136 6.33 3.78 -2.29
N GLY A 137 6.31 4.58 -1.22
CA GLY A 137 5.17 5.47 -0.93
C GLY A 137 5.12 6.74 -1.78
N ARG A 138 6.15 7.02 -2.60
CA ARG A 138 6.32 8.30 -3.30
C ARG A 138 6.03 8.19 -4.79
N GLY A 139 5.53 9.28 -5.38
CA GLY A 139 5.13 9.35 -6.80
C GLY A 139 6.27 9.71 -7.76
N ASP A 140 7.47 10.01 -7.25
CA ASP A 140 8.66 10.28 -8.07
C ASP A 140 9.46 9.01 -8.41
N PHE A 141 8.97 7.83 -7.99
CA PHE A 141 9.50 6.52 -8.36
C PHE A 141 8.39 5.66 -9.00
N PRO A 142 8.76 4.64 -9.80
CA PRO A 142 7.80 3.64 -10.26
C PRO A 142 7.06 2.95 -9.11
N ASN A 143 5.86 2.45 -9.38
CA ASN A 143 5.02 1.71 -8.43
C ASN A 143 4.78 2.46 -7.11
N GLN A 144 4.08 3.60 -7.16
CA GLN A 144 3.66 4.30 -5.94
C GLN A 144 2.59 3.50 -5.19
N VAL A 145 2.99 2.71 -4.20
CA VAL A 145 2.07 2.01 -3.30
C VAL A 145 1.79 2.92 -2.10
N ASN A 146 0.77 3.76 -2.27
CA ASN A 146 0.31 4.71 -1.27
C ASN A 146 -1.22 4.63 -1.11
N ASN A 147 -1.72 4.93 0.08
CA ASN A 147 -3.16 4.98 0.35
C ASN A 147 -3.89 6.05 -0.47
N SER A 148 -3.17 7.02 -1.06
CA SER A 148 -3.71 8.01 -2.00
C SER A 148 -4.45 7.39 -3.18
N LEU A 149 -4.07 6.18 -3.59
CA LEU A 149 -4.77 5.45 -4.65
C LEU A 149 -6.07 4.77 -4.17
N GLY A 150 -6.24 4.55 -2.85
CA GLY A 150 -7.36 3.77 -2.33
C GLY A 150 -8.38 4.56 -1.50
N PHE A 151 -7.94 5.52 -0.68
CA PHE A 151 -8.89 6.27 0.15
C PHE A 151 -9.94 7.04 -0.68
N PRO A 152 -9.65 7.63 -1.87
CA PRO A 152 -10.66 8.35 -2.62
C PRO A 152 -11.83 7.45 -3.04
N GLY A 153 -11.56 6.27 -3.60
CA GLY A 153 -12.61 5.34 -4.00
C GLY A 153 -13.30 4.66 -2.81
N ILE A 154 -12.54 4.24 -1.78
CA ILE A 154 -13.12 3.67 -0.55
C ILE A 154 -14.09 4.64 0.12
N LEU A 155 -13.66 5.89 0.33
CA LEU A 155 -14.51 6.90 0.96
C LEU A 155 -15.70 7.23 0.07
N LYS A 156 -15.49 7.41 -1.24
CA LYS A 156 -16.57 7.74 -2.16
C LYS A 156 -17.64 6.65 -2.21
N GLY A 157 -17.23 5.38 -2.33
CA GLY A 157 -18.15 4.23 -2.31
C GLY A 157 -18.95 4.14 -1.02
N ALA A 158 -18.27 4.28 0.13
CA ALA A 158 -18.93 4.27 1.44
C ALA A 158 -19.94 5.42 1.60
N LEU A 159 -19.61 6.63 1.12
CA LEU A 159 -20.47 7.81 1.19
C LEU A 159 -21.72 7.66 0.32
N ILE A 160 -21.58 7.18 -0.92
CA ILE A 160 -22.69 7.01 -1.87
C ILE A 160 -23.80 6.12 -1.27
N VAL A 161 -23.44 5.05 -0.56
CA VAL A 161 -24.41 4.11 0.04
C VAL A 161 -24.66 4.33 1.54
N ARG A 162 -24.07 5.38 2.11
CA ARG A 162 -24.12 5.71 3.54
C ARG A 162 -23.74 4.53 4.44
N ALA A 163 -22.64 3.85 4.11
CA ALA A 163 -22.12 2.76 4.92
C ALA A 163 -21.91 3.21 6.38
N SER A 164 -22.28 2.36 7.33
CA SER A 164 -22.13 2.65 8.77
C SER A 164 -20.70 2.57 9.27
N LYS A 165 -19.83 1.86 8.53
CA LYS A 165 -18.42 1.64 8.83
C LYS A 165 -17.71 1.14 7.56
N ILE A 166 -16.38 1.19 7.57
CA ILE A 166 -15.54 0.51 6.58
C ILE A 166 -15.21 -0.89 7.11
N THR A 167 -15.58 -1.93 6.37
CA THR A 167 -15.25 -3.32 6.70
C THR A 167 -13.90 -3.71 6.10
N ASP A 168 -13.29 -4.80 6.57
CA ASP A 168 -12.09 -5.35 5.93
C ASP A 168 -12.40 -5.82 4.51
N GLU A 169 -13.60 -6.35 4.32
CA GLU A 169 -14.10 -6.85 3.04
C GLU A 169 -14.26 -5.71 2.03
N MET A 170 -14.72 -4.52 2.46
CA MET A 170 -14.70 -3.31 1.64
C MET A 170 -13.29 -2.89 1.25
N ALA A 171 -12.32 -2.94 2.17
CA ALA A 171 -10.92 -2.63 1.86
C ALA A 171 -10.31 -3.64 0.87
N ILE A 172 -10.65 -4.93 1.00
CA ILE A 172 -10.24 -5.98 0.06
C ILE A 172 -10.92 -5.80 -1.30
N ALA A 173 -12.20 -5.42 -1.34
CA ALA A 173 -12.90 -5.10 -2.58
C ALA A 173 -12.23 -3.95 -3.34
N ALA A 174 -11.82 -2.90 -2.62
CA ALA A 174 -11.04 -1.80 -3.14
C ALA A 174 -9.68 -2.25 -3.73
N ALA A 175 -8.89 -3.00 -2.96
CA ALA A 175 -7.61 -3.54 -3.43
C ALA A 175 -7.76 -4.40 -4.69
N ASN A 176 -8.80 -5.25 -4.75
CA ASN A 176 -9.11 -6.05 -5.93
C ASN A 176 -9.54 -5.20 -7.13
N SER A 177 -10.29 -4.12 -6.90
CA SER A 177 -10.72 -3.19 -7.96
C SER A 177 -9.50 -2.52 -8.60
N MET A 178 -8.61 -1.98 -7.76
CA MET A 178 -7.37 -1.33 -8.19
C MET A 178 -6.45 -2.29 -8.95
N ALA A 179 -6.24 -3.51 -8.42
CA ALA A 179 -5.41 -4.52 -9.08
C ALA A 179 -5.97 -4.93 -10.45
N LYS A 180 -7.29 -5.12 -10.58
CA LYS A 180 -7.95 -5.41 -11.86
C LYS A 180 -7.83 -4.25 -12.85
N THR A 181 -7.93 -3.02 -12.39
CA THR A 181 -7.76 -1.84 -13.23
C THR A 181 -6.33 -1.76 -13.77
N ALA A 182 -5.33 -1.97 -12.92
CA ALA A 182 -3.93 -2.05 -13.35
C ALA A 182 -3.70 -3.18 -14.36
N GLU A 183 -4.23 -4.37 -14.09
CA GLU A 183 -4.08 -5.53 -14.98
C GLU A 183 -4.69 -5.29 -16.36
N LYS A 184 -5.89 -4.69 -16.43
CA LYS A 184 -6.55 -4.34 -17.71
C LYS A 184 -5.75 -3.33 -18.54
N ARG A 185 -5.03 -2.41 -17.91
CA ARG A 185 -4.13 -1.45 -18.55
C ARG A 185 -2.86 -2.12 -19.11
N GLY A 186 -2.51 -3.28 -18.56
CA GLY A 186 -1.23 -3.92 -18.78
C GLY A 186 -0.24 -3.54 -17.68
N ILE A 187 0.28 -4.56 -17.00
CA ILE A 187 1.25 -4.42 -15.93
C ILE A 187 2.64 -4.91 -16.37
N ASN A 188 3.67 -4.33 -15.79
CA ASN A 188 5.05 -4.78 -15.90
C ASN A 188 5.77 -4.53 -14.55
N PRO A 189 7.03 -4.96 -14.37
CA PRO A 189 7.72 -4.82 -13.08
C PRO A 189 7.82 -3.37 -12.55
N ASP A 190 7.74 -2.38 -13.43
CA ASP A 190 7.79 -0.95 -13.10
C ASP A 190 6.41 -0.26 -13.14
N SER A 191 5.34 -1.03 -13.34
CA SER A 191 3.98 -0.52 -13.36
C SER A 191 2.98 -1.60 -12.91
N ILE A 192 2.87 -1.80 -11.59
CA ILE A 192 1.99 -2.80 -10.95
C ILE A 192 0.69 -2.20 -10.39
N VAL A 193 0.65 -0.87 -10.21
CA VAL A 193 -0.51 -0.10 -9.72
C VAL A 193 -0.76 1.08 -10.66
N PRO A 194 -1.99 1.63 -10.72
CA PRO A 194 -2.26 2.86 -11.44
C PRO A 194 -1.55 4.06 -10.80
N MET A 195 -1.38 5.13 -11.56
CA MET A 195 -0.89 6.42 -11.12
C MET A 195 -2.06 7.29 -10.61
N MET A 196 -1.75 8.30 -9.79
CA MET A 196 -2.76 9.19 -9.20
C MET A 196 -3.55 10.02 -10.22
N ASP A 197 -2.98 10.24 -11.41
CA ASP A 197 -3.59 10.96 -12.52
C ASP A 197 -4.53 10.07 -13.36
N GLU A 198 -4.43 8.74 -13.24
CA GLU A 198 -5.36 7.75 -13.81
C GLU A 198 -6.65 7.65 -12.99
N TRP A 199 -7.39 8.77 -12.93
CA TRP A 199 -8.52 8.96 -12.03
C TRP A 199 -9.70 8.00 -12.28
N GLU A 200 -9.75 7.35 -13.44
CA GLU A 200 -10.77 6.36 -13.82
C GLU A 200 -10.76 5.12 -12.90
N VAL A 201 -9.68 4.91 -12.13
CA VAL A 201 -9.64 3.88 -11.08
C VAL A 201 -10.65 4.15 -9.95
N PHE A 202 -10.87 5.42 -9.58
CA PHE A 202 -11.63 5.77 -8.39
C PHE A 202 -13.14 5.50 -8.52
N PRO A 203 -13.81 5.76 -9.66
CA PRO A 203 -15.20 5.34 -9.87
C PRO A 203 -15.38 3.82 -9.81
N ALA A 204 -14.44 3.05 -10.38
CA ALA A 204 -14.48 1.59 -10.34
C ALA A 204 -14.33 1.06 -8.89
N GLU A 205 -13.38 1.63 -8.14
CA GLU A 205 -13.18 1.30 -6.73
C GLU A 205 -14.40 1.69 -5.89
N ALA A 206 -14.95 2.89 -6.07
CA ALA A 206 -16.13 3.37 -5.37
C ALA A 206 -17.35 2.48 -5.61
N ARG A 207 -17.57 2.03 -6.85
CA ARG A 207 -18.60 1.04 -7.19
C ARG A 207 -18.40 -0.24 -6.39
N ASP A 208 -17.21 -0.83 -6.45
CA ASP A 208 -16.97 -2.14 -5.84
C ASP A 208 -17.07 -2.08 -4.31
N VAL A 209 -16.61 -0.99 -3.70
CA VAL A 209 -16.76 -0.73 -2.26
C VAL A 209 -18.22 -0.52 -1.88
N ALA A 210 -19.00 0.23 -2.66
CA ALA A 210 -20.43 0.42 -2.43
C ALA A 210 -21.19 -0.92 -2.49
N MET A 211 -20.89 -1.76 -3.48
CA MET A 211 -21.52 -3.07 -3.63
C MET A 211 -21.13 -4.00 -2.48
N GLN A 212 -19.86 -3.98 -2.04
CA GLN A 212 -19.42 -4.76 -0.90
C GLN A 212 -20.08 -4.28 0.41
N ALA A 213 -20.26 -2.97 0.60
CA ALA A 213 -20.97 -2.43 1.77
C ALA A 213 -22.44 -2.87 1.82
N ILE A 214 -23.12 -2.98 0.66
CA ILE A 214 -24.47 -3.54 0.56
C ILE A 214 -24.47 -5.03 0.92
N LYS A 215 -23.50 -5.79 0.38
CA LYS A 215 -23.33 -7.22 0.66
C LYS A 215 -23.06 -7.51 2.15
N ASP A 216 -22.25 -6.68 2.79
CA ASP A 216 -21.91 -6.79 4.22
C ASP A 216 -23.06 -6.32 5.14
N GLY A 217 -24.15 -5.79 4.58
CA GLY A 217 -25.29 -5.29 5.34
C GLY A 217 -25.00 -4.00 6.13
N VAL A 218 -23.92 -3.28 5.80
CA VAL A 218 -23.54 -2.03 6.48
C VAL A 218 -24.02 -0.77 5.76
N ALA A 219 -24.50 -0.88 4.51
CA ALA A 219 -25.07 0.19 3.71
C ALA A 219 -26.52 0.54 4.13
N ARG A 220 -26.86 1.84 4.10
CA ARG A 220 -28.22 2.34 4.40
C ARG A 220 -29.00 2.70 3.15
N ILE A 221 -28.32 2.87 2.01
CA ILE A 221 -28.93 3.06 0.70
C ILE A 221 -28.54 1.86 -0.15
N LYS A 222 -29.52 1.27 -0.84
CA LYS A 222 -29.29 0.23 -1.84
C LYS A 222 -29.42 0.86 -3.22
N ILE A 223 -28.41 0.66 -4.04
CA ILE A 223 -28.34 1.11 -5.44
C ILE A 223 -27.68 0.01 -6.27
N THR A 224 -27.76 0.12 -7.58
CA THR A 224 -27.04 -0.74 -8.51
C THR A 224 -25.56 -0.35 -8.60
N ALA A 225 -24.75 -1.28 -9.13
CA ALA A 225 -23.35 -1.02 -9.40
C ALA A 225 -23.15 0.12 -10.42
N GLU A 226 -24.02 0.19 -11.43
CA GLU A 226 -23.95 1.23 -12.45
C GLU A 226 -24.25 2.60 -11.86
N GLU A 227 -25.29 2.74 -11.04
CA GLU A 227 -25.60 4.00 -10.36
C GLU A 227 -24.46 4.45 -9.42
N ALA A 228 -23.82 3.52 -8.72
CA ALA A 228 -22.67 3.82 -7.87
C ALA A 228 -21.47 4.35 -8.67
N PHE A 229 -21.18 3.70 -9.81
CA PHE A 229 -20.13 4.12 -10.72
C PHE A 229 -20.40 5.51 -11.30
N GLN A 230 -21.58 5.72 -11.87
CA GLN A 230 -21.97 6.98 -12.50
C GLN A 230 -21.95 8.16 -11.52
N LYS A 231 -22.43 7.96 -10.29
CA LYS A 231 -22.37 8.98 -9.23
C LYS A 231 -20.92 9.31 -8.84
N ALA A 232 -20.05 8.31 -8.73
CA ALA A 232 -18.65 8.56 -8.44
C ALA A 232 -17.96 9.30 -9.59
N GLU A 233 -18.20 8.86 -10.82
CA GLU A 233 -17.62 9.44 -12.02
C GLU A 233 -18.05 10.89 -12.24
N ALA A 234 -19.34 11.20 -12.12
CA ALA A 234 -19.88 12.55 -12.28
C ALA A 234 -19.23 13.53 -11.30
N ASP A 235 -19.21 13.19 -10.01
CA ASP A 235 -18.66 14.06 -8.97
C ASP A 235 -17.14 14.27 -9.14
N ILE A 236 -16.40 13.25 -9.61
CA ILE A 236 -14.97 13.38 -9.89
C ILE A 236 -14.74 14.27 -11.11
N LYS A 237 -15.49 14.09 -12.20
CA LYS A 237 -15.40 14.93 -13.41
C LYS A 237 -15.69 16.39 -13.07
N GLU A 238 -16.75 16.65 -12.30
CA GLU A 238 -17.13 17.99 -11.88
C GLU A 238 -16.02 18.64 -11.03
N ALA A 239 -15.51 17.94 -10.02
CA ALA A 239 -14.45 18.46 -9.16
C ALA A 239 -13.16 18.81 -9.94
N ARG A 240 -12.77 17.97 -10.91
CA ARG A 240 -11.60 18.22 -11.77
C ARG A 240 -11.83 19.41 -12.68
N ALA A 241 -12.96 19.43 -13.40
CA ALA A 241 -13.32 20.52 -14.31
C ALA A 241 -13.40 21.87 -13.60
N LEU A 242 -13.91 21.90 -12.36
CA LEU A 242 -13.93 23.11 -11.54
C LEU A 242 -12.52 23.64 -11.25
N VAL A 243 -11.60 22.77 -10.83
CA VAL A 243 -10.20 23.16 -10.54
C VAL A 243 -9.49 23.63 -11.80
N ASP A 244 -9.67 22.91 -12.91
CA ASP A 244 -9.10 23.28 -14.22
C ASP A 244 -9.60 24.66 -14.65
N HIS A 245 -10.90 24.92 -14.55
CA HIS A 245 -11.49 26.22 -14.87
C HIS A 245 -10.96 27.36 -13.99
N LEU A 246 -10.80 27.11 -12.68
CA LEU A 246 -10.21 28.09 -11.75
C LEU A 246 -8.74 28.40 -12.08
N MET A 247 -7.99 27.43 -12.59
CA MET A 247 -6.61 27.62 -13.05
C MET A 247 -6.56 28.36 -14.40
N GLU A 248 -7.45 28.04 -15.34
CA GLU A 248 -7.55 28.71 -16.65
C GLU A 248 -7.96 30.18 -16.52
N ALA A 249 -8.87 30.49 -15.58
CA ALA A 249 -9.33 31.84 -15.28
C ALA A 249 -8.37 32.64 -14.37
N ASP A 250 -7.19 32.11 -14.06
CA ASP A 250 -6.15 32.73 -13.21
C ASP A 250 -6.58 33.06 -11.76
N TYR A 251 -7.67 32.45 -11.28
CA TYR A 251 -8.03 32.47 -9.86
C TYR A 251 -7.06 31.62 -9.03
N ILE A 252 -6.57 30.51 -9.61
CA ILE A 252 -5.45 29.71 -9.08
C ILE A 252 -4.23 29.96 -9.96
N LYS A 253 -3.33 30.82 -9.48
CA LYS A 253 -2.14 31.22 -10.23
C LYS A 253 -1.13 30.09 -10.35
N LYS A 254 -0.51 29.98 -11.52
CA LYS A 254 0.66 29.11 -11.71
C LYS A 254 1.84 29.60 -10.85
N PRO A 255 2.66 28.70 -10.28
CA PRO A 255 3.85 29.10 -9.54
C PRO A 255 4.84 29.83 -10.48
N PRO A 256 5.55 30.86 -10.00
CA PRO A 256 6.60 31.51 -10.80
C PRO A 256 7.69 30.52 -11.21
N ILE A 257 8.16 30.59 -12.46
CA ILE A 257 9.24 29.71 -12.96
C ILE A 257 10.50 29.83 -12.10
N SER A 258 10.84 31.04 -11.65
CA SER A 258 11.99 31.29 -10.77
C SER A 258 11.92 30.52 -9.44
N LEU A 259 10.71 30.24 -8.93
CA LEU A 259 10.54 29.41 -7.74
C LEU A 259 10.99 27.96 -8.01
N LEU A 260 10.62 27.41 -9.17
CA LEU A 260 10.97 26.05 -9.59
C LEU A 260 12.47 25.92 -9.85
N GLU A 261 13.07 26.89 -10.55
CA GLU A 261 14.51 26.93 -10.82
C GLU A 261 15.33 27.02 -9.53
N ASN A 262 14.92 27.87 -8.58
CA ASN A 262 15.58 27.99 -7.29
C ASN A 262 15.47 26.70 -6.45
N ALA A 263 14.32 26.02 -6.49
CA ALA A 263 14.13 24.74 -5.81
C ALA A 263 15.05 23.65 -6.40
N LEU A 264 15.13 23.56 -7.72
CA LEU A 264 16.02 22.61 -8.41
C LEU A 264 17.49 22.89 -8.08
N LYS A 265 17.92 24.15 -8.18
CA LYS A 265 19.29 24.55 -7.85
C LYS A 265 19.66 24.14 -6.42
N ARG A 266 18.78 24.44 -5.45
CA ARG A 266 18.98 24.06 -4.04
C ARG A 266 19.11 22.54 -3.88
N ALA A 267 18.29 21.75 -4.58
CA ALA A 267 18.36 20.29 -4.50
C ALA A 267 19.68 19.74 -5.07
N VAL A 268 20.15 20.28 -6.21
CA VAL A 268 21.43 19.90 -6.81
C VAL A 268 22.60 20.27 -5.92
N ASP A 269 22.59 21.46 -5.33
CA ASP A 269 23.66 21.93 -4.45
C ASP A 269 23.76 21.13 -3.14
N GLN A 270 22.65 20.51 -2.67
CA GLN A 270 22.65 19.62 -1.51
C GLN A 270 23.12 18.20 -1.81
N ALA A 271 23.13 17.79 -3.08
CA ALA A 271 23.51 16.44 -3.51
C ALA A 271 24.98 16.34 -3.96
N LYS A 272 25.68 17.47 -4.08
CA LYS A 272 27.13 17.57 -4.32
C LYS A 272 27.89 17.39 -3.02
#